data_AF-A0A8B7JD97-F1
#
_entry.id   AF-A0A8B7JD97-F1
#
_cell.length_a   1.000
_cell.length_b   1.000
_cell.length_c   1.000
_cell.angle_alpha   90.00
_cell.angle_beta   90.00
_cell.angle_gamma   90.00
#
_symmetry.space_group_name_H-M   'P 1'
#
loop_
_entity.id
_entity.type
_entity.pdbx_description
1 polymer ?
#
loop_
_entity_poly.entity_id
_entity_poly.type
_entity_poly.pdbx_seq_one_letter_code
_entity_poly.pdbx_strand_id
1 'polypeptide(L)'
;MPNLKRLPIPPLQDTLNRYLARVEPLQDERQNRRTRRTVLSAENLDALNTLHERLLEYDARLAESNPESSYIEQFWYDAYLLYDATVVLNVNPYFQLQDDPTIKDTPETAAQGPYGAHTVQVRRAARLTTSILKFIRQIRHGTLRTDTVRGKTPLSMDQYERLFGSSRIPPGPGEPSCHLQTDATSHHVVAMYRGQFYWFDVLDTRNEPIFATPEQLEWNLYSIIMDAESAGSGSAPFGVFTTESRRVWSNIRDYLFHADDCTNWRNLKLIDSALFVVCLDDVAFAADQQDELTRSMLCGTSTINLDPHQHQPPLNVQTGTCLNRWYDKLQLIVTKNGKAGINFEHTGVDGHTVLRLATDIY
;
A
#
# COMPACT_ATOMS: atom_id res chain seq x y z
N MET A 1 -24.80 9.23 -8.09
CA MET A 1 -23.50 9.82 -7.70
C MET A 1 -23.50 11.30 -8.06
N PRO A 2 -22.75 12.17 -7.36
CA PRO A 2 -22.63 13.58 -7.75
C PRO A 2 -22.10 13.68 -9.18
N ASN A 3 -22.58 14.66 -9.95
CA ASN A 3 -22.13 14.92 -11.32
C ASN A 3 -20.72 15.55 -11.27
N LEU A 4 -19.69 14.71 -11.26
CA LEU A 4 -18.29 15.12 -11.24
C LEU A 4 -17.88 15.63 -12.62
N LYS A 5 -17.06 16.69 -12.64
CA LYS A 5 -16.52 17.21 -13.90
C LYS A 5 -15.36 16.34 -14.35
N ARG A 6 -15.36 15.91 -15.61
CA ARG A 6 -14.20 15.30 -16.25
C ARG A 6 -13.01 16.25 -16.23
N LEU A 7 -11.80 15.70 -16.16
CA LEU A 7 -10.57 16.47 -16.17
C LEU A 7 -10.43 17.15 -17.55
N PRO A 8 -10.27 18.48 -17.62
CA PRO A 8 -10.12 19.16 -18.90
C PRO A 8 -8.74 18.90 -19.52
N ILE A 9 -8.69 18.90 -20.85
CA ILE A 9 -7.43 18.98 -21.62
C ILE A 9 -7.10 20.48 -21.80
N PRO A 10 -5.98 20.99 -21.26
CA PRO A 10 -5.60 22.39 -21.44
C PRO A 10 -5.29 22.72 -22.91
N PRO A 11 -5.49 23.98 -23.36
CA PRO A 11 -5.06 24.41 -24.69
C PRO A 11 -3.57 24.14 -24.91
N LEU A 12 -3.20 23.66 -26.09
CA LEU A 12 -1.81 23.33 -26.42
C LEU A 12 -0.88 24.53 -26.18
N GLN A 13 -1.26 25.72 -26.67
CA GLN A 13 -0.43 26.93 -26.53
C GLN A 13 -0.14 27.28 -25.07
N ASP A 14 -1.13 27.13 -24.18
CA ASP A 14 -0.98 27.39 -22.75
C ASP A 14 -0.01 26.38 -22.12
N THR A 15 -0.12 25.11 -22.50
CA THR A 15 0.80 24.04 -22.06
C THR A 15 2.24 24.33 -22.50
N LEU A 16 2.46 24.74 -23.76
CA LEU A 16 3.80 25.06 -24.28
C LEU A 16 4.40 26.28 -23.59
N ASN A 17 3.61 27.34 -23.38
CA ASN A 17 4.06 28.54 -22.68
C ASN A 17 4.47 28.22 -21.23
N ARG A 18 3.66 27.43 -20.52
CA ARG A 18 3.96 26.99 -19.15
C ARG A 18 5.18 26.08 -19.10
N TYR A 19 5.31 25.13 -20.04
CA TYR A 19 6.48 24.26 -20.13
C TYR A 19 7.77 25.07 -20.27
N LEU A 20 7.83 25.98 -21.25
CA LEU A 20 9.01 26.82 -21.47
C LEU A 20 9.36 27.69 -20.26
N ALA A 21 8.36 28.30 -19.61
CA ALA A 21 8.57 29.10 -18.41
C ALA A 21 9.06 28.28 -17.20
N ARG A 22 8.69 26.99 -17.11
CA ARG A 22 9.10 26.10 -16.00
C ARG A 22 10.49 25.52 -16.19
N VAL A 23 10.90 25.24 -17.43
CA VAL A 23 12.24 24.68 -17.70
C VAL A 23 13.32 25.76 -17.80
N GLU A 24 12.97 27.01 -18.13
CA GLU A 24 13.90 28.13 -18.23
C GLU A 24 14.84 28.30 -17.02
N PRO A 25 14.36 28.35 -15.77
CA PRO A 25 15.25 28.51 -14.61
C PRO A 25 16.13 27.28 -14.31
N LEU A 26 15.92 26.16 -15.00
CA LEU A 26 16.70 24.92 -14.84
C LEU A 26 17.77 24.75 -15.92
N GLN A 27 17.95 25.75 -16.78
CA GLN A 27 18.75 25.67 -17.99
C GLN A 27 19.73 26.83 -18.09
N ASP A 28 20.91 26.56 -18.65
CA ASP A 28 21.78 27.63 -19.14
C ASP A 28 21.21 28.26 -20.43
N GLU A 29 21.79 29.39 -20.86
CA GLU A 29 21.31 30.12 -22.04
C GLU A 29 21.31 29.26 -23.31
N ARG A 30 22.33 28.41 -23.49
CA ARG A 30 22.47 27.56 -24.68
C ARG A 30 21.39 26.47 -24.69
N GLN A 31 21.16 25.83 -23.55
CA GLN A 31 20.12 24.83 -23.34
C GLN A 31 18.72 25.45 -23.53
N ASN A 32 18.49 26.64 -22.99
CA ASN A 32 17.22 27.34 -23.14
C ASN A 32 16.94 27.68 -24.61
N ARG A 33 17.91 28.29 -25.32
CA ARG A 33 17.79 28.58 -26.76
C ARG A 33 17.49 27.31 -27.57
N ARG A 34 18.17 26.19 -27.27
CA ARG A 34 17.93 24.91 -27.92
C ARG A 34 16.50 24.39 -27.64
N THR A 35 16.06 24.45 -26.38
CA THR A 35 14.72 24.00 -25.96
C THR A 35 13.64 24.81 -26.68
N ARG A 36 13.71 26.15 -26.62
CA ARG A 36 12.76 27.04 -27.29
C ARG A 36 12.74 26.80 -28.80
N ARG A 37 13.90 26.71 -29.45
CA ARG A 37 13.99 26.41 -30.89
C ARG A 37 13.35 25.07 -31.24
N THR A 38 13.52 24.05 -30.39
CA THR A 38 12.96 22.72 -30.62
C THR A 38 11.43 22.77 -30.48
N VAL A 39 10.93 23.26 -29.35
CA VAL A 39 9.49 23.35 -29.05
C VAL A 39 8.73 24.20 -30.08
N LEU A 40 9.32 25.32 -30.52
CA LEU A 40 8.68 26.28 -31.41
C LEU A 40 9.03 26.09 -32.90
N SER A 41 9.69 24.98 -33.27
CA SER A 41 9.92 24.67 -34.68
C SER A 41 8.60 24.31 -35.36
N ALA A 42 8.45 24.69 -36.63
CA ALA A 42 7.22 24.45 -37.38
C ALA A 42 6.85 22.96 -37.44
N GLU A 43 7.83 22.09 -37.65
CA GLU A 43 7.65 20.62 -37.67
C GLU A 43 7.12 20.10 -36.33
N ASN A 44 7.71 20.49 -35.21
CA ASN A 44 7.23 20.04 -33.90
C ASN A 44 5.87 20.64 -33.54
N LEU A 45 5.60 21.89 -33.91
CA LEU A 45 4.28 22.49 -33.69
C LEU A 45 3.18 21.74 -34.47
N ASP A 46 3.45 21.36 -35.72
CA ASP A 46 2.53 20.54 -36.52
C ASP A 46 2.27 19.16 -35.89
N ALA A 47 3.34 18.48 -35.47
CA ALA A 47 3.23 17.19 -34.78
C ALA A 47 2.47 17.31 -33.44
N LEU A 48 2.74 18.35 -32.65
CA LEU A 48 2.07 18.59 -31.37
C LEU A 48 0.59 18.95 -31.54
N ASN A 49 0.21 19.69 -32.58
CA ASN A 49 -1.19 19.95 -32.92
C ASN A 49 -1.91 18.63 -33.27
N THR A 50 -1.29 17.79 -34.10
CA THR A 50 -1.83 16.47 -34.46
C THR A 50 -2.03 15.59 -33.20
N LEU A 51 -1.07 15.58 -32.28
CA LEU A 51 -1.18 14.83 -31.02
C LEU A 51 -2.27 15.40 -30.10
N HIS A 52 -2.42 16.73 -30.05
CA HIS A 52 -3.45 17.38 -29.26
C HIS A 52 -4.86 17.04 -29.77
N GLU A 53 -5.08 17.08 -31.09
CA GLU A 53 -6.35 16.67 -31.71
C GLU A 53 -6.67 15.20 -31.41
N ARG A 54 -5.69 14.30 -31.54
CA ARG A 54 -5.87 12.88 -31.18
C ARG A 54 -6.20 12.66 -29.72
N LEU A 55 -5.63 13.47 -28.81
CA LEU A 55 -5.93 13.39 -27.38
C LEU A 55 -7.37 13.85 -27.09
N LEU A 56 -7.83 14.92 -27.75
CA LEU A 56 -9.23 15.38 -27.64
C LEU A 56 -10.21 14.33 -28.16
N GLU A 57 -9.92 13.71 -29.31
CA GLU A 57 -10.73 12.62 -29.86
C GLU A 57 -10.74 11.40 -28.95
N TYR A 58 -9.60 11.06 -28.34
CA TYR A 58 -9.49 9.97 -27.39
C TYR A 58 -10.34 10.22 -26.14
N ASP A 59 -10.26 11.40 -25.53
CA ASP A 59 -11.08 11.77 -24.37
C ASP A 59 -12.58 11.79 -24.72
N ALA A 60 -12.95 12.25 -25.91
CA ALA A 60 -14.34 12.25 -26.37
C ALA A 60 -14.91 10.82 -26.48
N ARG A 61 -14.16 9.89 -27.11
CA ARG A 61 -14.57 8.47 -27.17
C ARG A 61 -14.61 7.81 -25.79
N LEU A 62 -13.68 8.19 -24.91
CA LEU A 62 -13.66 7.71 -23.54
C LEU A 62 -14.87 8.23 -22.75
N ALA A 63 -15.28 9.48 -22.96
CA ALA A 63 -16.48 10.05 -22.34
C ALA A 63 -17.78 9.34 -22.75
N GLU A 64 -17.84 8.80 -23.97
CA GLU A 64 -18.98 8.01 -24.45
C GLU A 64 -19.02 6.59 -23.83
N SER A 65 -17.85 5.95 -23.71
CA SER A 65 -17.74 4.55 -23.26
C SER A 65 -17.60 4.38 -21.74
N ASN A 66 -16.94 5.32 -21.07
CA ASN A 66 -16.75 5.37 -19.63
C ASN A 66 -16.83 6.82 -19.12
N PRO A 67 -18.05 7.38 -18.94
CA PRO A 67 -18.26 8.78 -18.63
C PRO A 67 -17.57 9.28 -17.35
N GLU A 68 -17.38 8.39 -16.38
CA GLU A 68 -16.81 8.71 -15.05
C GLU A 68 -15.28 8.69 -15.01
N SER A 69 -14.63 8.22 -16.08
CA SER A 69 -13.17 8.17 -16.20
C SER A 69 -12.54 9.50 -16.64
N SER A 70 -11.22 9.52 -16.73
CA SER A 70 -10.40 10.62 -17.22
C SER A 70 -9.39 10.12 -18.25
N TYR A 71 -9.12 10.93 -19.29
CA TYR A 71 -8.17 10.58 -20.35
C TYR A 71 -6.77 10.21 -19.85
N ILE A 72 -6.38 10.66 -18.65
CA ILE A 72 -5.06 10.43 -18.09
C ILE A 72 -4.95 9.13 -17.28
N GLU A 73 -6.07 8.52 -16.87
CA GLU A 73 -6.06 7.42 -15.90
C GLU A 73 -5.19 6.24 -16.34
N GLN A 74 -5.35 5.75 -17.58
CA GLN A 74 -4.54 4.64 -18.08
C GLN A 74 -3.05 5.00 -18.13
N PHE A 75 -2.70 6.18 -18.64
CA PHE A 75 -1.31 6.63 -18.70
C PHE A 75 -0.68 6.77 -17.30
N TRP A 76 -1.49 7.19 -16.33
CA TRP A 76 -1.08 7.28 -14.94
C TRP A 76 -0.85 5.89 -14.34
N TYR A 77 -1.78 4.95 -14.54
CA TYR A 77 -1.61 3.56 -14.12
C TYR A 77 -0.37 2.91 -14.73
N ASP A 78 -0.16 3.10 -16.04
CA ASP A 78 1.00 2.56 -16.74
C ASP A 78 2.32 3.07 -16.14
N ALA A 79 2.39 4.33 -15.70
CA ALA A 79 3.57 4.90 -15.07
C ALA A 79 3.97 4.17 -13.77
N TYR A 80 3.00 3.62 -13.02
CA TYR A 80 3.27 2.78 -11.86
C TYR A 80 3.48 1.33 -12.26
N LEU A 81 2.61 0.76 -13.09
CA LEU A 81 2.54 -0.69 -13.35
C LEU A 81 3.64 -1.20 -14.28
N LEU A 82 4.21 -0.34 -15.13
CA LEU A 82 5.39 -0.65 -15.95
C LEU A 82 6.71 -0.51 -15.16
N TYR A 83 6.68 0.07 -13.97
CA TYR A 83 7.86 0.20 -13.12
C TYR A 83 8.29 -1.18 -12.59
N ASP A 84 9.49 -1.63 -12.99
CA ASP A 84 10.01 -2.97 -12.69
C ASP A 84 10.85 -3.04 -11.41
N ALA A 85 11.38 -1.93 -10.90
CA ALA A 85 12.18 -1.99 -9.69
C ALA A 85 11.31 -2.30 -8.45
N THR A 86 11.98 -2.60 -7.33
CA THR A 86 11.30 -2.84 -6.06
C THR A 86 10.35 -1.71 -5.71
N VAL A 87 9.18 -2.06 -5.16
CA VAL A 87 8.20 -1.07 -4.69
C VAL A 87 8.61 -0.43 -3.37
N VAL A 88 9.50 -1.09 -2.62
CA VAL A 88 10.04 -0.60 -1.34
C VAL A 88 10.90 0.63 -1.59
N LEU A 89 10.68 1.70 -0.83
CA LEU A 89 11.31 3.04 -0.97
C LEU A 89 10.97 3.80 -2.27
N ASN A 90 10.78 3.11 -3.39
CA ASN A 90 10.54 3.76 -4.69
C ASN A 90 9.07 4.12 -4.92
N VAL A 91 8.14 3.30 -4.40
CA VAL A 91 6.70 3.44 -4.66
C VAL A 91 5.91 3.56 -3.37
N ASN A 92 6.13 2.67 -2.39
CA ASN A 92 5.31 2.61 -1.18
C ASN A 92 5.65 3.75 -0.19
N PRO A 93 4.73 4.70 0.04
CA PRO A 93 4.83 5.63 1.15
C PRO A 93 4.39 4.99 2.47
N TYR A 94 4.54 5.75 3.56
CA TYR A 94 3.94 5.40 4.83
C TYR A 94 3.39 6.63 5.57
N PHE A 95 2.42 6.42 6.45
CA PHE A 95 2.00 7.38 7.46
C PHE A 95 2.27 6.83 8.86
N GLN A 96 2.91 7.64 9.71
CA GLN A 96 2.98 7.36 11.14
C GLN A 96 1.67 7.79 11.81
N LEU A 97 1.10 6.91 12.62
CA LEU A 97 -0.06 7.23 13.45
C LEU A 97 0.42 7.79 14.80
N GLN A 98 -0.36 8.71 15.37
CA GLN A 98 -0.10 9.19 16.73
C GLN A 98 -0.30 8.04 17.74
N ASP A 99 0.35 8.13 18.89
CA ASP A 99 0.18 7.17 19.98
C ASP A 99 -1.25 7.23 20.54
N ASP A 100 -1.76 6.10 21.04
CA ASP A 100 -3.07 6.08 21.71
C ASP A 100 -2.99 6.80 23.07
N PRO A 101 -3.70 7.92 23.29
CA PRO A 101 -3.67 8.58 24.60
C PRO A 101 -4.29 7.71 25.71
N THR A 102 -5.07 6.68 25.35
CA THR A 102 -5.73 5.76 26.27
C THR A 102 -4.94 4.48 26.54
N ILE A 103 -3.88 4.21 25.78
CA ILE A 103 -2.98 3.06 26.01
C ILE A 103 -1.60 3.61 26.37
N LYS A 104 -1.29 3.59 27.67
CA LYS A 104 0.04 3.96 28.13
C LYS A 104 0.97 2.76 28.07
N ASP A 105 2.07 2.90 27.33
CA ASP A 105 3.18 1.96 27.39
C ASP A 105 3.96 2.19 28.70
N THR A 106 3.59 1.45 29.74
CA THR A 106 4.28 1.47 31.03
C THR A 106 4.64 0.03 31.44
N PRO A 107 5.68 -0.15 32.29
CA PRO A 107 6.01 -1.46 32.85
C PRO A 107 4.80 -2.13 33.51
N GLU A 108 3.91 -1.36 34.14
CA GLU A 108 2.67 -1.87 34.73
C GLU A 108 1.69 -2.38 33.69
N THR A 109 1.45 -1.63 32.60
CA THR A 109 0.58 -2.07 31.50
C THR A 109 1.12 -3.33 30.83
N ALA A 110 2.45 -3.43 30.68
CA ALA A 110 3.12 -4.59 30.10
C ALA A 110 3.19 -5.79 31.05
N ALA A 111 3.29 -5.59 32.36
CA ALA A 111 3.40 -6.70 33.33
C ALA A 111 2.04 -7.22 33.83
N GLN A 112 1.02 -6.36 33.92
CA GLN A 112 -0.28 -6.67 34.53
C GLN A 112 -1.43 -6.77 33.51
N GLY A 113 -1.14 -6.50 32.24
CA GLY A 113 -2.11 -6.67 31.17
C GLY A 113 -2.46 -8.13 30.88
N PRO A 114 -3.64 -8.40 30.28
CA PRO A 114 -4.12 -9.76 30.03
C PRO A 114 -3.24 -10.58 29.06
N TYR A 115 -2.34 -9.92 28.32
CA TYR A 115 -1.45 -10.53 27.33
C TYR A 115 0.03 -10.35 27.68
N GLY A 116 0.32 -10.05 28.96
CA GLY A 116 1.68 -9.76 29.44
C GLY A 116 2.37 -8.69 28.58
N ALA A 117 3.63 -8.96 28.19
CA ALA A 117 4.48 -8.03 27.46
C ALA A 117 3.94 -7.62 26.07
N HIS A 118 2.90 -8.29 25.56
CA HIS A 118 2.24 -7.97 24.29
C HIS A 118 0.96 -7.14 24.46
N THR A 119 0.57 -6.81 25.69
CA THR A 119 -0.71 -6.15 25.98
C THR A 119 -0.90 -4.86 25.19
N VAL A 120 0.12 -4.01 25.15
CA VAL A 120 0.06 -2.72 24.45
C VAL A 120 -0.12 -2.92 22.95
N GLN A 121 0.71 -3.78 22.34
CA GLN A 121 0.64 -4.12 20.92
C GLN A 121 -0.71 -4.72 20.52
N VAL A 122 -1.18 -5.75 21.24
CA VAL A 122 -2.43 -6.47 20.94
C VAL A 122 -3.64 -5.54 21.03
N ARG A 123 -3.75 -4.75 22.10
CA ARG A 123 -4.83 -3.77 22.27
C ARG A 123 -4.82 -2.72 21.16
N ARG A 124 -3.64 -2.17 20.85
CA ARG A 124 -3.51 -1.13 19.81
C ARG A 124 -3.87 -1.67 18.43
N ALA A 125 -3.34 -2.85 18.08
CA ALA A 125 -3.63 -3.51 16.80
C ALA A 125 -5.12 -3.86 16.65
N ALA A 126 -5.76 -4.39 17.71
CA ALA A 126 -7.17 -4.74 17.68
C ALA A 126 -8.09 -3.52 17.53
N ARG A 127 -7.77 -2.41 18.22
CA ARG A 127 -8.53 -1.16 18.10
C ARG A 127 -8.40 -0.53 16.72
N LEU A 128 -7.18 -0.41 16.20
CA LEU A 128 -6.94 0.14 14.86
C LEU A 128 -7.60 -0.74 13.79
N THR A 129 -7.48 -2.06 13.90
CA THR A 129 -8.16 -3.00 13.00
C THR A 129 -9.67 -2.81 13.06
N THR A 130 -10.27 -2.78 14.25
CA THR A 130 -11.71 -2.51 14.42
C THR A 130 -12.15 -1.17 13.81
N SER A 131 -11.35 -0.11 13.97
CA SER A 131 -11.63 1.18 13.35
C SER A 131 -11.54 1.13 11.82
N ILE A 132 -10.55 0.44 11.26
CA ILE A 132 -10.43 0.19 9.81
C ILE A 132 -11.66 -0.59 9.31
N LEU A 133 -12.14 -1.60 10.03
CA LEU A 133 -13.33 -2.36 9.65
C LEU A 133 -14.59 -1.50 9.60
N LYS A 134 -14.75 -0.53 10.53
CA LYS A 134 -15.85 0.44 10.47
C LYS A 134 -15.77 1.31 9.21
N PHE A 135 -14.56 1.69 8.81
CA PHE A 135 -14.32 2.45 7.58
C PHE A 135 -14.63 1.61 6.33
N ILE A 136 -14.15 0.36 6.27
CA ILE A 136 -14.46 -0.60 5.20
C ILE A 136 -15.96 -0.79 5.06
N ARG A 137 -16.67 -1.00 6.17
CA ARG A 137 -18.13 -1.11 6.23
C ARG A 137 -18.80 0.11 5.58
N GLN A 138 -18.35 1.32 5.91
CA GLN A 138 -18.91 2.55 5.33
C GLN A 138 -18.70 2.61 3.81
N ILE A 139 -17.54 2.19 3.31
CA ILE A 139 -17.27 2.10 1.87
C ILE A 139 -18.21 1.09 1.21
N ARG A 140 -18.24 -0.16 1.71
CA ARG A 140 -19.02 -1.27 1.14
C ARG A 140 -20.52 -1.00 1.12
N HIS A 141 -21.05 -0.26 2.10
CA HIS A 141 -22.45 0.14 2.13
C HIS A 141 -22.74 1.48 1.43
N GLY A 142 -21.74 2.15 0.84
CA GLY A 142 -21.92 3.45 0.21
C GLY A 142 -22.38 4.55 1.18
N THR A 143 -22.02 4.42 2.46
CA THR A 143 -22.39 5.37 3.54
C THR A 143 -21.23 6.26 3.98
N LEU A 144 -20.02 6.05 3.44
CA LEU A 144 -18.89 6.93 3.68
C LEU A 144 -19.21 8.34 3.19
N ARG A 145 -19.03 9.33 4.06
CA ARG A 145 -19.30 10.73 3.72
C ARG A 145 -18.42 11.17 2.55
N THR A 146 -19.05 11.73 1.52
CA THR A 146 -18.36 12.26 0.34
C THR A 146 -17.38 13.36 0.73
N ASP A 147 -16.14 13.24 0.27
CA ASP A 147 -15.12 14.25 0.49
C ASP A 147 -15.38 15.48 -0.37
N THR A 148 -15.03 16.67 0.15
CA THR A 148 -15.27 17.93 -0.55
C THR A 148 -14.10 18.89 -0.41
N VAL A 149 -13.81 19.62 -1.47
CA VAL A 149 -12.88 20.75 -1.42
C VAL A 149 -13.58 21.92 -0.75
N ARG A 150 -13.03 22.39 0.37
CA ARG A 150 -13.53 23.52 1.16
C ARG A 150 -15.02 23.40 1.52
N GLY A 151 -15.53 22.19 1.73
CA GLY A 151 -16.92 21.94 2.09
C GLY A 151 -17.94 22.13 0.98
N LYS A 152 -17.52 22.36 -0.27
CA LYS A 152 -18.42 22.76 -1.37
C LYS A 152 -18.38 21.88 -2.60
N THR A 153 -17.19 21.57 -3.09
CA THR A 153 -17.03 20.83 -4.35
C THR A 153 -16.79 19.36 -4.05
N PRO A 154 -17.67 18.44 -4.44
CA PRO A 154 -17.46 17.00 -4.20
C PRO A 154 -16.22 16.51 -4.95
N LEU A 155 -15.50 15.59 -4.31
CA LEU A 155 -14.37 14.87 -4.88
C LEU A 155 -14.82 13.49 -5.36
N SER A 156 -14.03 12.88 -6.25
CA SER A 156 -14.21 11.49 -6.62
C SER A 156 -13.95 10.59 -5.41
N MET A 157 -14.76 9.55 -5.25
CA MET A 157 -14.62 8.54 -4.21
C MET A 157 -14.07 7.21 -4.76
N ASP A 158 -13.69 7.14 -6.04
CA ASP A 158 -13.28 5.92 -6.75
C ASP A 158 -12.06 5.22 -6.10
N GLN A 159 -11.11 5.98 -5.56
CA GLN A 159 -9.93 5.43 -4.89
C GLN A 159 -10.27 4.59 -3.65
N TYR A 160 -11.40 4.87 -2.97
CA TYR A 160 -11.77 4.13 -1.76
C TYR A 160 -12.09 2.66 -2.03
N GLU A 161 -12.59 2.34 -3.22
CA GLU A 161 -12.85 0.95 -3.62
C GLU A 161 -11.57 0.15 -3.83
N ARG A 162 -10.46 0.83 -4.16
CA ARG A 162 -9.12 0.26 -4.36
C ARG A 162 -8.25 0.24 -3.09
N LEU A 163 -8.76 0.75 -1.97
CA LEU A 163 -7.99 0.87 -0.72
C LEU A 163 -7.85 -0.47 0.00
N PHE A 164 -8.86 -1.34 -0.11
CA PHE A 164 -8.91 -2.64 0.57
C PHE A 164 -9.18 -3.77 -0.42
N GLY A 165 -8.81 -4.99 -0.03
CA GLY A 165 -8.92 -6.17 -0.90
C GLY A 165 -8.02 -6.07 -2.14
N SER A 166 -7.13 -5.09 -2.16
CA SER A 166 -6.34 -4.75 -3.34
C SER A 166 -4.90 -5.20 -3.18
N SER A 167 -4.30 -5.64 -4.29
CA SER A 167 -2.90 -6.01 -4.34
C SER A 167 -2.30 -5.75 -5.72
N ARG A 168 -1.05 -5.28 -5.74
CA ARG A 168 -0.28 -5.15 -6.99
C ARG A 168 0.32 -6.50 -7.37
N ILE A 169 -0.24 -7.11 -8.40
CA ILE A 169 0.21 -8.40 -8.91
C ILE A 169 1.31 -8.16 -9.95
N PRO A 170 2.50 -8.80 -9.84
CA PRO A 170 3.53 -8.69 -10.87
C PRO A 170 3.04 -9.30 -12.20
N PRO A 171 3.66 -8.94 -13.34
CA PRO A 171 3.25 -9.43 -14.66
C PRO A 171 3.17 -10.96 -14.71
N GLY A 172 2.16 -11.51 -15.37
CA GLY A 172 2.15 -12.92 -15.75
C GLY A 172 3.16 -13.24 -16.85
N PRO A 173 3.39 -14.54 -17.16
CA PRO A 173 4.25 -14.94 -18.28
C PRO A 173 3.79 -14.30 -19.60
N GLY A 174 4.66 -13.48 -20.21
CA GLY A 174 4.38 -12.77 -21.46
C GLY A 174 3.61 -11.45 -21.32
N GLU A 175 3.21 -11.06 -20.11
CA GLU A 175 2.57 -9.77 -19.86
C GLU A 175 3.62 -8.65 -19.67
N PRO A 176 3.37 -7.43 -20.19
CA PRO A 176 4.36 -6.36 -20.17
C PRO A 176 4.42 -5.60 -18.83
N SER A 177 3.39 -5.69 -17.99
CA SER A 177 3.23 -4.84 -16.80
C SER A 177 2.59 -5.58 -15.64
N CYS A 178 2.76 -5.04 -14.44
CA CYS A 178 1.92 -5.42 -13.30
C CYS A 178 0.44 -5.09 -13.58
N HIS A 179 -0.46 -5.60 -12.74
CA HIS A 179 -1.83 -5.09 -12.63
C HIS A 179 -2.24 -4.93 -11.17
N LEU A 180 -3.18 -4.01 -10.92
CA LEU A 180 -3.81 -3.87 -9.62
C LEU A 180 -5.04 -4.78 -9.58
N GLN A 181 -4.99 -5.83 -8.76
CA GLN A 181 -6.13 -6.70 -8.50
C GLN A 181 -6.90 -6.17 -7.29
N THR A 182 -8.23 -6.06 -7.37
CA THR A 182 -9.09 -5.65 -6.25
C THR A 182 -10.20 -6.68 -6.06
N ASP A 183 -10.28 -7.26 -4.87
CA ASP A 183 -11.34 -8.18 -4.47
C ASP A 183 -12.43 -7.44 -3.67
N ALA A 184 -13.56 -7.18 -4.33
CA ALA A 184 -14.69 -6.51 -3.70
C ALA A 184 -15.44 -7.38 -2.68
N THR A 185 -15.19 -8.69 -2.67
CA THR A 185 -15.87 -9.70 -1.85
C THR A 185 -15.01 -10.23 -0.71
N SER A 186 -13.81 -9.68 -0.54
CA SER A 186 -12.90 -10.05 0.55
C SER A 186 -13.49 -9.73 1.92
N HIS A 187 -13.38 -10.71 2.83
CA HIS A 187 -13.90 -10.62 4.19
C HIS A 187 -12.84 -10.91 5.26
N HIS A 188 -11.60 -11.21 4.87
CA HIS A 188 -10.53 -11.61 5.77
C HIS A 188 -9.38 -10.61 5.80
N VAL A 189 -8.60 -10.68 6.89
CA VAL A 189 -7.29 -10.03 6.99
C VAL A 189 -6.20 -11.08 7.04
N VAL A 190 -4.99 -10.68 6.70
CA VAL A 190 -3.78 -11.45 6.98
C VAL A 190 -3.05 -10.78 8.12
N ALA A 191 -2.65 -11.54 9.12
CA ALA A 191 -1.79 -11.08 10.21
C ALA A 191 -0.40 -11.70 10.05
N MET A 192 0.63 -10.89 10.22
CA MET A 192 2.03 -11.31 10.15
C MET A 192 2.74 -11.06 11.48
N TYR A 193 3.44 -12.08 11.97
CA TYR A 193 4.32 -11.98 13.13
C TYR A 193 5.57 -12.80 12.87
N ARG A 194 6.76 -12.19 12.98
CA ARG A 194 8.06 -12.82 12.70
C ARG A 194 8.11 -13.55 11.34
N GLY A 195 7.49 -12.98 10.31
CA GLY A 195 7.50 -13.51 8.94
C GLY A 195 6.55 -14.69 8.70
N GLN A 196 5.80 -15.11 9.72
CA GLN A 196 4.71 -16.08 9.60
C GLN A 196 3.44 -15.38 9.09
N PHE A 197 2.57 -16.14 8.42
CA PHE A 197 1.30 -15.65 7.90
C PHE A 197 0.14 -16.40 8.57
N TYR A 198 -0.81 -15.63 9.08
CA TYR A 198 -2.07 -16.11 9.63
C TYR A 198 -3.21 -15.37 8.96
N TRP A 199 -4.39 -15.96 8.92
CA TRP A 199 -5.57 -15.29 8.38
C TRP A 199 -6.81 -15.71 9.15
N PHE A 200 -7.80 -14.82 9.15
CA PHE A 200 -9.12 -15.09 9.69
C PHE A 200 -10.12 -14.09 9.12
N ASP A 201 -11.38 -14.51 9.04
CA ASP A 201 -12.48 -13.64 8.63
C ASP A 201 -12.74 -12.55 9.68
N VAL A 202 -13.01 -11.34 9.20
CA VAL A 202 -13.32 -10.15 9.99
C VAL A 202 -14.65 -9.52 9.59
N LEU A 203 -15.21 -9.87 8.42
CA LEU A 203 -16.52 -9.46 7.95
C LEU A 203 -17.40 -10.67 7.67
N ASP A 204 -18.72 -10.54 7.89
CA ASP A 204 -19.70 -11.53 7.46
C ASP A 204 -20.06 -11.36 5.97
N THR A 205 -20.91 -12.24 5.44
CA THR A 205 -21.36 -12.19 4.03
C THR A 205 -22.19 -10.95 3.67
N ARG A 206 -22.52 -10.08 4.65
CA ARG A 206 -23.21 -8.81 4.46
C ARG A 206 -22.27 -7.61 4.62
N ASN A 207 -20.96 -7.84 4.70
CA ASN A 207 -19.93 -6.83 4.98
C ASN A 207 -20.02 -6.20 6.38
N GLU A 208 -20.62 -6.90 7.35
CA GLU A 208 -20.67 -6.45 8.75
C GLU A 208 -19.50 -7.05 9.56
N PRO A 209 -18.82 -6.27 10.42
CA PRO A 209 -17.75 -6.80 11.27
C PRO A 209 -18.23 -7.96 12.16
N ILE A 210 -17.50 -9.08 12.12
CA ILE A 210 -17.80 -10.27 12.93
C ILE A 210 -17.53 -9.99 14.41
N PHE A 211 -16.47 -9.24 14.70
CA PHE A 211 -16.10 -8.84 16.05
C PHE A 211 -16.87 -7.58 16.47
N ALA A 212 -17.72 -7.70 17.49
CA ALA A 212 -18.51 -6.60 18.01
C ALA A 212 -17.65 -5.58 18.78
N THR A 213 -16.57 -6.05 19.41
CA THR A 213 -15.64 -5.20 20.18
C THR A 213 -14.18 -5.56 19.88
N PRO A 214 -13.24 -4.61 20.05
CA PRO A 214 -11.81 -4.88 19.89
C PRO A 214 -11.31 -6.06 20.73
N GLU A 215 -11.82 -6.22 21.94
CA GLU A 215 -11.41 -7.27 22.89
C GLU A 215 -11.64 -8.69 22.35
N GLN A 216 -12.64 -8.88 21.48
CA GLN A 216 -12.86 -10.16 20.83
C GLN A 216 -11.78 -10.48 19.79
N LEU A 217 -11.29 -9.45 19.09
CA LEU A 217 -10.21 -9.56 18.12
C LEU A 217 -8.83 -9.73 18.78
N GLU A 218 -8.64 -9.18 19.99
CA GLU A 218 -7.39 -9.30 20.75
C GLU A 218 -6.97 -10.77 20.96
N TRP A 219 -7.93 -11.67 21.21
CA TRP A 219 -7.65 -13.10 21.37
C TRP A 219 -7.05 -13.74 20.14
N ASN A 220 -7.52 -13.39 18.94
CA ASN A 220 -6.95 -13.90 17.69
C ASN A 220 -5.51 -13.42 17.54
N LEU A 221 -5.28 -12.12 17.72
CA LEU A 221 -3.94 -11.52 17.58
C LEU A 221 -2.95 -12.08 18.61
N TYR A 222 -3.38 -12.25 19.86
CA TYR A 222 -2.52 -12.83 20.90
C TYR A 222 -2.22 -14.31 20.63
N SER A 223 -3.21 -15.10 20.20
CA SER A 223 -3.00 -16.51 19.85
C SER A 223 -2.00 -16.68 18.72
N ILE A 224 -2.02 -15.78 17.73
CA ILE A 224 -1.04 -15.73 16.63
C ILE A 224 0.38 -15.50 17.16
N ILE A 225 0.56 -14.53 18.08
CA ILE A 225 1.87 -14.27 18.69
C ILE A 225 2.35 -15.53 19.43
N MET A 226 1.50 -16.13 20.27
CA MET A 226 1.86 -17.31 21.06
C MET A 226 2.20 -18.53 20.20
N ASP A 227 1.44 -18.78 19.13
CA ASP A 227 1.72 -19.86 18.19
C ASP A 227 3.09 -19.68 17.55
N ALA A 228 3.38 -18.50 17.01
CA ALA A 228 4.64 -18.18 16.36
C ALA A 228 5.84 -18.21 17.33
N GLU A 229 5.67 -17.80 18.59
CA GLU A 229 6.71 -17.92 19.62
C GLU A 229 6.98 -19.38 20.01
N SER A 230 5.96 -20.24 19.95
CA SER A 230 6.09 -21.67 20.24
C SER A 230 6.71 -22.48 19.09
N ALA A 231 6.50 -22.06 17.84
CA ALA A 231 6.97 -22.77 16.64
C ALA A 231 8.49 -22.69 16.42
N GLY A 232 9.21 -21.80 17.14
CA GLY A 232 10.65 -21.57 16.97
C GLY A 232 11.01 -20.83 15.67
N SER A 233 12.27 -20.45 15.52
CA SER A 233 12.81 -19.59 14.42
C SER A 233 12.97 -20.32 13.08
N GLY A 234 12.04 -21.20 12.70
CA GLY A 234 12.20 -22.14 11.57
C GLY A 234 11.48 -21.78 10.27
N SER A 235 10.70 -20.70 10.21
CA SER A 235 9.96 -20.36 8.99
C SER A 235 10.75 -19.48 8.04
N ALA A 236 10.71 -19.85 6.76
CA ALA A 236 11.27 -19.04 5.69
C ALA A 236 10.43 -17.76 5.54
N PRO A 237 11.04 -16.57 5.60
CA PRO A 237 10.30 -15.31 5.57
C PRO A 237 9.75 -15.02 4.18
N PHE A 238 8.65 -15.64 3.77
CA PHE A 238 8.17 -15.59 2.38
C PHE A 238 7.84 -14.16 1.89
N GLY A 239 7.54 -13.24 2.81
CA GLY A 239 7.25 -11.83 2.50
C GLY A 239 8.41 -11.07 1.83
N VAL A 240 9.67 -11.50 1.98
CA VAL A 240 10.82 -10.78 1.38
C VAL A 240 10.72 -10.75 -0.15
N PHE A 241 10.07 -11.72 -0.78
CA PHE A 241 9.97 -11.74 -2.24
C PHE A 241 9.16 -10.56 -2.80
N THR A 242 8.31 -9.92 -1.97
CA THR A 242 7.64 -8.66 -2.36
C THR A 242 8.60 -7.46 -2.47
N THR A 243 9.84 -7.60 -1.97
CA THR A 243 10.90 -6.59 -2.07
C THR A 243 11.75 -6.73 -3.33
N GLU A 244 11.60 -7.82 -4.08
CA GLU A 244 12.34 -8.04 -5.33
C GLU A 244 11.87 -7.13 -6.46
N SER A 245 12.61 -7.12 -7.57
CA SER A 245 12.10 -6.53 -8.82
C SER A 245 10.84 -7.26 -9.27
N ARG A 246 9.97 -6.57 -10.01
CA ARG A 246 8.66 -7.12 -10.41
C ARG A 246 8.80 -8.34 -11.31
N ARG A 247 9.82 -8.39 -12.16
CA ARG A 247 10.19 -9.57 -12.96
C ARG A 247 10.68 -10.75 -12.13
N VAL A 248 11.54 -10.52 -11.13
CA VAL A 248 12.00 -11.61 -10.25
C VAL A 248 10.83 -12.15 -9.44
N TRP A 249 10.01 -11.25 -8.88
CA TRP A 249 8.81 -11.65 -8.15
C TRP A 249 7.81 -12.40 -9.04
N SER A 250 7.60 -11.96 -10.28
CA SER A 250 6.81 -12.67 -11.30
C SER A 250 7.28 -14.12 -11.48
N ASN A 251 8.58 -14.35 -11.71
CA ASN A 251 9.13 -15.69 -11.91
C ASN A 251 8.92 -16.60 -10.69
N ILE A 252 9.00 -16.06 -9.47
CA ILE A 252 8.75 -16.83 -8.24
C ILE A 252 7.27 -17.21 -8.15
N ARG A 253 6.36 -16.29 -8.47
CA ARG A 253 4.92 -16.59 -8.48
C ARG A 253 4.56 -17.61 -9.57
N ASP A 254 5.21 -17.54 -10.72
CA ASP A 254 5.05 -18.51 -11.82
C ASP A 254 5.53 -19.91 -11.43
N TYR A 255 6.68 -20.00 -10.73
CA TYR A 255 7.17 -21.26 -10.16
C TYR A 255 6.16 -21.87 -9.19
N LEU A 256 5.54 -21.06 -8.32
CA LEU A 256 4.52 -21.55 -7.37
C LEU A 256 3.23 -21.96 -8.05
N PHE A 257 2.85 -21.30 -9.15
CA PHE A 257 1.67 -21.67 -9.93
C PHE A 257 1.82 -23.03 -10.61
N HIS A 258 3.02 -23.36 -11.09
CA HIS A 258 3.33 -24.61 -11.77
C HIS A 258 3.77 -25.76 -10.84
N ALA A 259 3.82 -25.54 -9.53
CA ALA A 259 4.16 -26.58 -8.57
C ALA A 259 3.05 -27.66 -8.49
N ASP A 260 3.43 -28.93 -8.35
CA ASP A 260 2.48 -30.03 -8.20
C ASP A 260 1.57 -29.84 -6.97
N ASP A 261 2.14 -29.31 -5.89
CA ASP A 261 1.39 -28.89 -4.70
C ASP A 261 0.94 -27.43 -4.80
N CYS A 262 -0.35 -27.25 -5.05
CA CYS A 262 -0.98 -25.94 -5.16
C CYS A 262 -1.18 -25.20 -3.82
N THR A 263 -0.78 -25.77 -2.67
CA THR A 263 -0.96 -25.17 -1.34
C THR A 263 -0.37 -23.77 -1.26
N ASN A 264 0.87 -23.57 -1.73
CA ASN A 264 1.52 -22.26 -1.70
C ASN A 264 0.83 -21.26 -2.63
N TRP A 265 0.37 -21.70 -3.81
CA TRP A 265 -0.39 -20.84 -4.71
C TRP A 265 -1.73 -20.41 -4.11
N ARG A 266 -2.44 -21.32 -3.44
CA ARG A 266 -3.68 -21.00 -2.72
C ARG A 266 -3.45 -20.00 -1.59
N ASN A 267 -2.40 -20.21 -0.79
CA ASN A 267 -2.01 -19.28 0.28
C ASN A 267 -1.65 -17.89 -0.28
N LEU A 268 -0.93 -17.84 -1.41
CA LEU A 268 -0.61 -16.60 -2.09
C LEU A 268 -1.86 -15.85 -2.54
N LYS A 269 -2.84 -16.56 -3.13
CA LYS A 269 -4.13 -15.96 -3.51
C LYS A 269 -4.95 -15.48 -2.32
N LEU A 270 -4.84 -16.17 -1.19
CA LEU A 270 -5.44 -15.72 0.06
C LEU A 270 -4.81 -14.40 0.54
N ILE A 271 -3.49 -14.25 0.44
CA ILE A 271 -2.81 -13.01 0.78
C ILE A 271 -3.21 -11.88 -0.19
N ASP A 272 -3.18 -12.14 -1.51
CA ASP A 272 -3.56 -11.14 -2.52
C ASP A 272 -4.97 -10.58 -2.30
N SER A 273 -5.93 -11.45 -1.94
CA SER A 273 -7.33 -11.06 -1.75
C SER A 273 -7.64 -10.43 -0.40
N ALA A 274 -6.76 -10.53 0.61
CA ALA A 274 -7.04 -10.01 1.95
C ALA A 274 -7.37 -8.50 1.95
N LEU A 275 -8.24 -8.06 2.86
CA LEU A 275 -8.63 -6.66 2.99
C LEU A 275 -7.41 -5.75 3.18
N PHE A 276 -6.53 -6.13 4.11
CA PHE A 276 -5.23 -5.53 4.38
C PHE A 276 -4.39 -6.51 5.22
N VAL A 277 -3.12 -6.17 5.44
CA VAL A 277 -2.20 -6.94 6.28
C VAL A 277 -1.99 -6.25 7.63
N VAL A 278 -2.00 -7.00 8.73
CA VAL A 278 -1.65 -6.53 10.08
C VAL A 278 -0.28 -7.07 10.45
N CYS A 279 0.74 -6.22 10.44
CA CYS A 279 2.11 -6.58 10.81
C CYS A 279 2.33 -6.30 12.30
N LEU A 280 2.42 -7.37 13.10
CA LEU A 280 2.78 -7.31 14.51
C LEU A 280 4.31 -7.40 14.62
N ASP A 281 4.97 -6.27 14.80
CA ASP A 281 6.42 -6.17 14.88
C ASP A 281 6.92 -6.40 16.31
N ASP A 282 7.92 -7.25 16.50
CA ASP A 282 8.44 -7.63 17.82
C ASP A 282 9.54 -6.70 18.37
N VAL A 283 9.71 -5.54 17.76
CA VAL A 283 10.63 -4.46 18.16
C VAL A 283 9.90 -3.35 18.92
N ALA A 284 10.64 -2.57 19.70
CA ALA A 284 10.16 -1.37 20.37
C ALA A 284 11.13 -0.22 20.12
N PHE A 285 10.62 1.01 20.02
CA PHE A 285 11.42 2.21 19.78
C PHE A 285 11.15 3.25 20.86
N ALA A 286 12.22 3.76 21.47
CA ALA A 286 12.17 4.87 22.40
C ALA A 286 11.91 6.21 21.68
N ALA A 287 11.60 7.27 22.45
CA ALA A 287 11.23 8.57 21.90
C ALA A 287 12.36 9.26 21.10
N ASP A 288 13.62 8.94 21.40
CA ASP A 288 14.82 9.44 20.71
C ASP A 288 15.19 8.62 19.47
N GLN A 289 14.50 7.50 19.19
CA GLN A 289 14.75 6.61 18.05
C GLN A 289 13.80 6.87 16.87
N GLN A 290 13.40 8.12 16.64
CA GLN A 290 12.40 8.48 15.62
C GLN A 290 12.83 8.11 14.19
N ASP A 291 14.14 8.20 13.88
CA ASP A 291 14.69 7.81 12.59
C ASP A 291 14.61 6.29 12.36
N GLU A 292 14.84 5.51 13.41
CA GLU A 292 14.74 4.05 13.36
C GLU A 292 13.29 3.59 13.25
N LEU A 293 12.37 4.26 13.96
CA LEU A 293 10.94 4.05 13.82
C LEU A 293 10.49 4.33 12.38
N THR A 294 10.91 5.48 11.82
CA THR A 294 10.62 5.86 10.43
C THR A 294 11.12 4.80 9.45
N ARG A 295 12.37 4.35 9.61
CA ARG A 295 12.94 3.26 8.80
C ARG A 295 12.12 1.97 8.94
N SER A 296 11.76 1.58 10.15
CA SER A 296 10.96 0.37 10.40
C SER A 296 9.60 0.41 9.73
N MET A 297 8.91 1.56 9.76
CA MET A 297 7.59 1.72 9.13
C MET A 297 7.66 1.77 7.60
N LEU A 298 8.76 2.30 7.05
CA LEU A 298 8.94 2.44 5.61
C LEU A 298 9.44 1.15 4.94
N CYS A 299 10.47 0.50 5.50
CA CYS A 299 11.12 -0.66 4.89
C CYS A 299 11.48 -1.80 5.88
N GLY A 300 11.13 -1.66 7.16
CA GLY A 300 11.50 -2.61 8.21
C GLY A 300 12.92 -2.42 8.74
N THR A 301 13.18 -2.93 9.94
CA THR A 301 14.55 -3.04 10.47
C THR A 301 15.29 -4.16 9.77
N SER A 302 16.60 -3.98 9.58
CA SER A 302 17.45 -4.94 8.89
C SER A 302 18.83 -4.96 9.51
N THR A 303 19.21 -6.11 10.02
CA THR A 303 20.57 -6.44 10.47
C THR A 303 21.07 -7.56 9.60
N ILE A 304 22.23 -7.38 8.97
CA ILE A 304 22.87 -8.39 8.13
C ILE A 304 24.09 -8.90 8.90
N ASN A 305 24.12 -10.20 9.18
CA ASN A 305 25.27 -10.86 9.78
C ASN A 305 25.90 -11.78 8.73
N LEU A 306 27.08 -11.39 8.25
CA LEU A 306 27.83 -12.10 7.23
C LEU A 306 28.86 -13.09 7.82
N ASP A 307 28.87 -13.31 9.14
CA ASP A 307 29.77 -14.29 9.76
C ASP A 307 29.35 -15.72 9.38
N PRO A 308 30.13 -16.43 8.54
CA PRO A 308 29.78 -17.77 8.08
C PRO A 308 29.81 -18.82 9.21
N HIS A 309 30.37 -18.49 10.38
CA HIS A 309 30.38 -19.36 11.55
C HIS A 309 29.12 -19.21 12.41
N GLN A 310 28.31 -18.16 12.22
CA GLN A 310 27.13 -17.87 13.04
C GLN A 310 25.81 -18.16 12.33
N HIS A 311 25.81 -18.40 11.01
CA HIS A 311 24.59 -18.58 10.20
C HIS A 311 24.70 -19.71 9.18
N GLN A 312 23.55 -20.25 8.77
CA GLN A 312 23.44 -21.21 7.68
C GLN A 312 22.92 -20.53 6.41
N PRO A 313 23.78 -20.05 5.51
CA PRO A 313 23.34 -19.40 4.28
C PRO A 313 22.46 -20.34 3.44
N PRO A 314 21.41 -19.83 2.76
CA PRO A 314 21.03 -18.41 2.67
C PRO A 314 20.10 -17.92 3.81
N LEU A 315 19.70 -18.78 4.74
CA LEU A 315 18.77 -18.44 5.82
C LEU A 315 19.52 -17.79 7.00
N ASN A 316 18.83 -16.96 7.77
CA ASN A 316 19.35 -16.27 8.97
C ASN A 316 20.48 -15.25 8.73
N VAL A 317 20.89 -15.00 7.48
CA VAL A 317 21.88 -13.95 7.14
C VAL A 317 21.35 -12.54 7.42
N GLN A 318 20.05 -12.33 7.19
CA GLN A 318 19.37 -11.08 7.46
C GLN A 318 18.28 -11.31 8.51
N THR A 319 18.20 -10.41 9.50
CA THR A 319 17.18 -10.42 10.55
C THR A 319 16.55 -9.05 10.70
N GLY A 320 15.38 -8.99 11.31
CA GLY A 320 14.64 -7.76 11.58
C GLY A 320 13.25 -7.75 10.97
N THR A 321 12.52 -6.64 11.15
CA THR A 321 11.12 -6.54 10.75
C THR A 321 10.91 -6.39 9.24
N CYS A 322 11.98 -6.20 8.46
CA CYS A 322 11.92 -6.26 7.00
C CYS A 322 11.39 -7.62 6.47
N LEU A 323 11.52 -8.67 7.28
CA LEU A 323 11.01 -10.02 7.00
C LEU A 323 9.51 -10.18 7.32
N ASN A 324 8.88 -9.18 7.96
CA ASN A 324 7.51 -9.20 8.47
C ASN A 324 6.61 -8.22 7.68
N ARG A 325 6.66 -8.28 6.35
CA ARG A 325 6.01 -7.31 5.45
C ARG A 325 5.40 -8.00 4.22
N TRP A 326 4.42 -7.33 3.62
CA TRP A 326 3.88 -7.67 2.31
C TRP A 326 3.61 -6.39 1.50
N TYR A 327 4.60 -5.94 0.74
CA TYR A 327 4.58 -4.60 0.13
C TYR A 327 3.62 -4.43 -1.05
N ASP A 328 3.06 -5.53 -1.57
CA ASP A 328 2.05 -5.48 -2.62
C ASP A 328 0.68 -5.04 -2.10
N LYS A 329 0.52 -4.70 -0.81
CA LYS A 329 -0.77 -4.39 -0.16
C LYS A 329 -0.70 -3.20 0.82
N LEU A 330 -1.86 -2.72 1.24
CA LEU A 330 -1.98 -1.89 2.44
C LEU A 330 -1.69 -2.73 3.69
N GLN A 331 -0.81 -2.22 4.54
CA GLN A 331 -0.36 -2.90 5.75
C GLN A 331 -0.36 -1.96 6.95
N LEU A 332 -1.08 -2.36 8.00
CA LEU A 332 -1.07 -1.76 9.34
C LEU A 332 0.09 -2.36 10.13
N ILE A 333 1.07 -1.55 10.48
CA ILE A 333 2.25 -1.99 11.25
C ILE A 333 2.08 -1.53 12.69
N VAL A 334 2.24 -2.43 13.67
CA VAL A 334 2.16 -2.13 15.11
C VAL A 334 3.35 -2.77 15.83
N THR A 335 4.19 -1.94 16.43
CA THR A 335 5.37 -2.36 17.20
C THR A 335 4.98 -2.92 18.56
N LYS A 336 5.92 -3.60 19.23
CA LYS A 336 5.71 -4.18 20.57
C LYS A 336 5.26 -3.14 21.60
N ASN A 337 5.75 -1.91 21.50
CA ASN A 337 5.36 -0.78 22.35
C ASN A 337 4.22 0.07 21.80
N GLY A 338 3.49 -0.41 20.79
CA GLY A 338 2.26 0.23 20.30
C GLY A 338 2.45 1.42 19.36
N LYS A 339 3.69 1.71 18.92
CA LYS A 339 3.89 2.64 17.79
C LYS A 339 3.26 2.03 16.55
N ALA A 340 2.57 2.84 15.76
CA ALA A 340 1.81 2.34 14.62
C ALA A 340 2.01 3.18 13.37
N GLY A 341 1.85 2.54 12.21
CA GLY A 341 1.88 3.19 10.92
C GLY A 341 1.11 2.42 9.85
N ILE A 342 0.82 3.10 8.75
CA ILE A 342 0.22 2.51 7.56
C ILE A 342 1.23 2.63 6.43
N ASN A 343 1.69 1.51 5.89
CA ASN A 343 2.45 1.47 4.64
C ASN A 343 1.51 0.92 3.55
N PHE A 344 1.56 1.46 2.34
CA PHE A 344 0.60 1.08 1.31
C PHE A 344 1.21 1.11 -0.09
N GLU A 345 0.66 0.27 -0.97
CA GLU A 345 0.97 0.27 -2.39
C GLU A 345 0.26 1.45 -3.07
N HIS A 346 1.01 2.28 -3.80
CA HIS A 346 0.57 3.61 -4.23
C HIS A 346 -0.16 3.61 -5.60
N THR A 347 -0.24 2.49 -6.31
CA THR A 347 -0.80 2.46 -7.67
C THR A 347 -2.30 2.80 -7.67
N GLY A 348 -3.06 2.23 -6.72
CA GLY A 348 -4.52 2.35 -6.67
C GLY A 348 -5.06 3.55 -5.91
N VAL A 349 -4.23 4.16 -5.07
CA VAL A 349 -4.65 5.17 -4.08
C VAL A 349 -3.57 6.23 -3.91
N ASP A 350 -3.98 7.46 -3.64
CA ASP A 350 -3.08 8.55 -3.31
C ASP A 350 -3.00 8.82 -1.80
N GLY A 351 -2.08 9.72 -1.42
CA GLY A 351 -1.89 10.10 -0.03
C GLY A 351 -3.10 10.79 0.62
N HIS A 352 -4.00 11.40 -0.15
CA HIS A 352 -5.20 12.04 0.41
C HIS A 352 -6.19 10.98 0.91
N THR A 353 -6.45 9.97 0.09
CA THR A 353 -7.33 8.83 0.42
C THR A 353 -6.83 8.08 1.65
N VAL A 354 -5.53 7.80 1.72
CA VAL A 354 -4.97 7.10 2.90
C VAL A 354 -4.88 8.02 4.13
N LEU A 355 -4.66 9.32 3.95
CA LEU A 355 -4.74 10.29 5.06
C LEU A 355 -6.16 10.39 5.62
N ARG A 356 -7.20 10.30 4.77
CA ARG A 356 -8.59 10.22 5.22
C ARG A 356 -8.80 9.00 6.11
N LEU A 357 -8.34 7.83 5.67
CA LEU A 357 -8.35 6.61 6.49
C LEU A 357 -7.65 6.85 7.83
N ALA A 358 -6.40 7.31 7.81
CA ALA A 358 -5.60 7.54 9.02
C ALA A 358 -6.28 8.50 10.01
N THR A 359 -7.00 9.51 9.50
CA THR A 359 -7.73 10.50 10.31
C THR A 359 -9.01 9.91 10.91
N ASP A 360 -9.70 9.01 10.19
CA ASP A 360 -10.98 8.43 10.65
C ASP A 360 -10.79 7.23 11.60
N ILE A 361 -9.62 6.58 11.61
CA ILE A 361 -9.36 5.40 12.45
C ILE A 361 -8.67 5.70 13.79
N TYR A 362 -8.04 6.88 13.90
CA TYR A 362 -7.46 7.39 15.14
C TYR A 362 -8.57 7.93 16.06
#